data_AF-A0A7X1L6R6-F1
#
_entry.id   AF-A0A7X1L6R6-F1
#
_cell.length_a   1.000
_cell.length_b   1.000
_cell.length_c   1.000
_cell.angle_alpha   90.00
_cell.angle_beta   90.00
_cell.angle_gamma   90.00
#
_symmetry.space_group_name_H-M   'P 1'
#
loop_
_entity.id
_entity.type
_entity.pdbx_description
1 polymer ?
#
loop_
_entity_poly.entity_id
_entity_poly.type
_entity_poly.pdbx_seq_one_letter_code
_entity_poly.pdbx_strand_id
1 'polypeptide(L)'
;MEYDIKVEPDGRFFTVTTMGPGSAEGIIAFLDAIVSHASWQPGNTILLDHRKLDIADITVEGIDRVSHHFQKIGPQLGGGKIALVMKKDIDFGIARAWELTTDAHVDMQIGVYRSIDEARMWLHQ
;
A
#
# COMPACT_ATOMS: atom_id res chain seq x y z
N MET A 1 1.23 14.66 -3.59
CA MET A 1 0.93 13.30 -4.08
C MET A 1 -0.49 13.23 -4.61
N GLU A 2 -0.68 12.62 -5.76
CA GLU A 2 -1.99 12.32 -6.35
C GLU A 2 -2.25 10.81 -6.32
N TYR A 3 -3.51 10.40 -6.24
CA TYR A 3 -3.89 8.99 -6.30
C TYR A 3 -5.25 8.78 -6.97
N ASP A 4 -5.43 7.59 -7.54
CA ASP A 4 -6.69 7.09 -8.10
C ASP A 4 -6.98 5.71 -7.50
N ILE A 5 -8.24 5.45 -7.13
CA ILE A 5 -8.68 4.17 -6.56
C ILE A 5 -9.68 3.55 -7.54
N LYS A 6 -9.36 2.35 -8.03
CA LYS A 6 -10.26 1.52 -8.83
C LYS A 6 -10.63 0.28 -8.05
N VAL A 7 -11.89 -0.10 -8.11
CA VAL A 7 -12.40 -1.32 -7.51
C VAL A 7 -12.88 -2.22 -8.64
N GLU A 8 -12.45 -3.48 -8.62
CA GLU A 8 -12.93 -4.48 -9.57
C GLU A 8 -14.45 -4.72 -9.39
N PRO A 9 -15.17 -5.23 -10.41
CA PRO A 9 -16.62 -5.39 -10.36
C PRO A 9 -17.14 -6.26 -9.21
N ASP A 10 -16.32 -7.15 -8.65
CA ASP A 10 -16.66 -7.99 -7.52
C ASP A 10 -16.55 -7.29 -6.15
N GLY A 11 -16.03 -6.06 -6.12
CA GLY A 11 -15.87 -5.25 -4.92
C GLY A 11 -14.74 -5.68 -3.98
N ARG A 12 -13.93 -6.69 -4.35
CA ARG A 12 -12.95 -7.32 -3.44
C ARG A 12 -11.51 -6.95 -3.73
N PHE A 13 -11.24 -6.45 -4.93
CA PHE A 13 -9.89 -6.10 -5.38
C PHE A 13 -9.79 -4.61 -5.66
N PHE A 14 -8.87 -3.95 -4.97
CA PHE A 14 -8.60 -2.53 -5.09
C PHE A 14 -7.29 -2.34 -5.83
N THR A 15 -7.28 -1.53 -6.87
CA THR A 15 -6.05 -1.00 -7.48
C THR A 15 -5.94 0.46 -7.14
N VAL A 16 -4.88 0.85 -6.42
CA VAL A 16 -4.55 2.25 -6.16
C VAL A 16 -3.34 2.63 -6.98
N THR A 17 -3.48 3.63 -7.83
CA THR A 17 -2.36 4.19 -8.58
C THR A 17 -1.97 5.52 -7.97
N THR A 18 -0.70 5.68 -7.57
CA THR A 18 -0.20 6.93 -7.00
C THR A 18 0.85 7.56 -7.90
N MET A 19 0.93 8.89 -7.92
CA MET A 19 1.90 9.59 -8.74
C MET A 19 2.41 10.91 -8.15
N GLY A 20 3.59 11.32 -8.64
CA GLY A 20 4.26 12.56 -8.26
C GLY A 20 5.06 12.44 -6.96
N PRO A 21 5.41 13.57 -6.33
CA PRO A 21 6.10 13.59 -5.04
C PRO A 21 5.23 13.00 -3.93
N GLY A 22 5.75 11.96 -3.28
CA GLY A 22 5.15 11.28 -2.14
C GLY A 22 5.50 11.97 -0.83
N SER A 23 4.59 11.86 0.14
CA SER A 23 4.79 12.31 1.52
C SER A 23 4.07 11.37 2.47
N ALA A 24 4.46 11.38 3.74
CA ALA A 24 3.79 10.58 4.77
C ALA A 24 2.29 10.93 4.85
N GLU A 25 1.95 12.23 4.83
CA GLU A 25 0.57 12.71 4.84
C GLU A 25 -0.23 12.23 3.64
N GLY A 26 0.39 12.24 2.46
CA GLY A 26 -0.25 11.72 1.25
C GLY A 26 -0.55 10.23 1.39
N ILE A 27 0.45 9.45 1.82
CA ILE A 27 0.30 8.00 1.97
C ILE A 27 -0.82 7.66 2.97
N ILE A 28 -0.82 8.34 4.12
CA ILE A 28 -1.88 8.23 5.12
C ILE A 28 -3.25 8.57 4.51
N ALA A 29 -3.33 9.63 3.70
CA ALA A 29 -4.59 10.04 3.10
C ALA A 29 -5.18 8.99 2.13
N PHE A 30 -4.38 8.30 1.31
CA PHE A 30 -4.95 7.23 0.48
C PHE A 30 -5.28 5.98 1.29
N LEU A 31 -4.52 5.67 2.35
CA LEU A 31 -4.84 4.55 3.24
C LEU A 31 -6.21 4.76 3.90
N ASP A 32 -6.46 5.98 4.39
CA ASP A 32 -7.77 6.38 4.94
C ASP A 32 -8.87 6.33 3.88
N ALA A 33 -8.57 6.74 2.64
CA ALA A 33 -9.51 6.67 1.54
C ALA A 33 -9.88 5.22 1.16
N ILE A 34 -8.94 4.27 1.25
CA ILE A 34 -9.21 2.84 1.02
C ILE A 34 -10.19 2.32 2.07
N VAL A 35 -9.87 2.46 3.37
CA VAL A 35 -10.70 1.87 4.43
C VAL A 35 -12.05 2.57 4.59
N SER A 36 -12.15 3.82 4.13
CA SER A 36 -13.41 4.58 4.10
C SER A 36 -14.21 4.40 2.80
N HIS A 37 -13.68 3.67 1.81
CA HIS A 37 -14.37 3.47 0.55
C HIS A 37 -15.65 2.65 0.75
N ALA A 38 -16.77 3.03 0.11
CA ALA A 38 -18.07 2.39 0.33
C ALA A 38 -18.09 0.88 0.03
N SER A 39 -17.24 0.43 -0.91
CA SER A 39 -17.06 -0.98 -1.26
C SER A 39 -16.03 -1.72 -0.40
N TRP A 40 -15.34 -1.02 0.51
CA TRP A 40 -14.31 -1.66 1.34
C TRP A 40 -14.93 -2.63 2.34
N GLN A 41 -14.31 -3.79 2.49
CA GLN A 41 -14.58 -4.76 3.53
C GLN A 41 -13.23 -5.28 4.07
N PRO A 42 -13.10 -5.50 5.39
CA PRO A 42 -11.88 -6.11 5.94
C PRO A 42 -11.57 -7.45 5.25
N GLY A 43 -10.31 -7.66 4.87
CA GLY A 43 -9.86 -8.84 4.12
C GLY A 43 -9.81 -8.65 2.60
N ASN A 44 -10.30 -7.52 2.08
CA ASN A 44 -10.13 -7.19 0.67
C ASN A 44 -8.64 -7.07 0.28
N THR A 45 -8.38 -7.29 -1.01
CA THR A 45 -7.02 -7.33 -1.56
C THR A 45 -6.69 -6.01 -2.26
N ILE A 46 -5.45 -5.53 -2.10
CA ILE A 46 -5.00 -4.24 -2.61
C ILE A 46 -3.75 -4.41 -3.48
N LEU A 47 -3.78 -3.84 -4.68
CA LEU A 47 -2.61 -3.58 -5.52
C LEU A 47 -2.29 -2.08 -5.45
N LEU A 48 -1.14 -1.73 -4.88
CA LEU A 48 -0.61 -0.38 -4.86
C LEU A 48 0.41 -0.20 -6.00
N ASP A 49 0.00 0.46 -7.08
CA ASP A 49 0.89 0.84 -8.19
C ASP A 49 1.58 2.18 -7.87
N HIS A 50 2.80 2.08 -7.34
CA HIS A 50 3.66 3.20 -6.99
C HIS A 50 4.74 3.48 -8.05
N ARG A 51 4.64 2.91 -9.26
CA ARG A 51 5.68 3.06 -10.29
C ARG A 51 5.86 4.49 -10.81
N LYS A 52 4.88 5.37 -10.54
CA LYS A 52 4.91 6.81 -10.86
C LYS A 52 5.05 7.70 -9.61
N LEU A 53 5.15 7.09 -8.43
CA LEU A 53 5.38 7.78 -7.17
C LEU A 53 6.88 8.00 -6.97
N ASP A 54 7.22 9.06 -6.24
CA ASP A 54 8.58 9.32 -5.77
C ASP A 54 8.57 9.46 -4.26
N ILE A 55 9.22 8.54 -3.54
CA ILE A 55 9.31 8.58 -2.06
C ILE A 55 10.75 8.73 -1.58
N ALA A 56 11.70 9.03 -2.47
CA ALA A 56 13.10 9.11 -2.11
C ALA A 56 13.42 10.13 -1.00
N ASP A 57 12.59 11.18 -0.90
CA ASP A 57 12.73 12.26 0.10
C ASP A 57 11.90 12.03 1.38
N ILE A 58 11.23 10.87 1.52
CA ILE A 58 10.51 10.57 2.76
C ILE A 58 11.51 10.36 3.90
N THR A 59 11.29 11.04 5.02
CA THR A 59 12.15 10.90 6.20
C THR A 59 11.85 9.60 6.94
N VAL A 60 12.79 9.14 7.77
CA VAL A 60 12.58 8.00 8.68
C VAL A 60 11.35 8.23 9.57
N GLU A 61 11.22 9.42 10.14
CA GLU A 61 10.03 9.80 10.92
C GLU A 61 8.74 9.70 10.09
N GLY A 62 8.79 10.05 8.81
CA GLY A 62 7.66 9.90 7.89
C GLY A 62 7.26 8.44 7.69
N ILE A 63 8.24 7.55 7.51
CA ILE A 63 8.02 6.10 7.39
C ILE A 63 7.42 5.53 8.68
N ASP A 64 7.95 5.93 9.84
CA ASP A 64 7.44 5.51 11.14
C ASP A 64 5.98 5.96 11.35
N ARG A 65 5.66 7.19 10.97
CA ARG A 65 4.28 7.71 10.99
C ARG A 65 3.35 6.90 10.10
N VAL A 66 3.78 6.54 8.89
CA VAL A 66 3.01 5.67 7.99
C VAL A 66 2.82 4.29 8.60
N SER A 67 3.88 3.70 9.17
CA SER A 67 3.83 2.38 9.83
C SER A 67 2.85 2.36 11.01
N HIS A 68 2.93 3.36 11.91
CA HIS A 68 2.01 3.48 13.03
C HIS A 68 0.56 3.69 12.58
N HIS A 69 0.34 4.50 11.55
CA HIS A 69 -0.99 4.68 11.00
C HIS A 69 -1.53 3.37 10.39
N PHE A 70 -0.72 2.67 9.60
CA PHE A 70 -1.08 1.40 8.98
C PHE A 70 -1.45 0.34 10.03
N GLN A 71 -0.66 0.24 11.11
CA GLN A 71 -0.96 -0.64 12.25
C GLN A 71 -2.28 -0.26 12.94
N LYS A 72 -2.51 1.04 13.15
CA LYS A 72 -3.74 1.55 13.77
C LYS A 72 -4.99 1.19 12.96
N ILE A 73 -4.91 1.26 11.62
CA ILE A 73 -6.01 0.85 10.74
C ILE A 73 -6.01 -0.65 10.42
N GLY A 74 -5.02 -1.41 10.91
CA GLY A 74 -4.88 -2.85 10.69
C GLY A 74 -6.16 -3.67 10.92
N PRO A 75 -6.92 -3.46 12.02
CA PRO A 75 -8.21 -4.13 12.23
C PRO A 75 -9.27 -3.82 11.16
N GLN A 76 -9.22 -2.63 10.53
CA GLN A 76 -10.11 -2.26 9.42
C GLN A 76 -9.63 -2.84 8.09
N LEU A 77 -8.31 -3.09 7.95
CA LEU A 77 -7.73 -3.76 6.79
C LEU A 77 -8.07 -5.25 6.76
N GLY A 78 -8.03 -5.92 7.93
CA GLY A 78 -8.27 -7.37 8.05
C GLY A 78 -7.18 -8.24 7.41
N GLY A 79 -7.41 -9.55 7.35
CA GLY A 79 -6.42 -10.55 6.90
C GLY A 79 -6.24 -10.68 5.38
N GLY A 80 -6.36 -9.57 4.64
CA GLY A 80 -6.21 -9.54 3.18
C GLY A 80 -4.74 -9.58 2.73
N LYS A 81 -4.51 -9.28 1.44
CA LYS A 81 -3.17 -9.12 0.87
C LYS A 81 -2.99 -7.71 0.32
N ILE A 82 -1.80 -7.14 0.47
CA ILE A 82 -1.40 -5.89 -0.16
C ILE A 82 -0.07 -6.07 -0.90
N ALA A 83 -0.07 -5.72 -2.20
CA ALA A 83 1.15 -5.73 -3.01
C ALA A 83 1.54 -4.31 -3.41
N LEU A 84 2.76 -3.89 -3.08
CA LEU A 84 3.36 -2.62 -3.48
C LEU A 84 4.22 -2.85 -4.71
N VAL A 85 3.98 -2.12 -5.79
CA VAL A 85 4.78 -2.18 -7.02
C VAL A 85 5.64 -0.93 -7.13
N MET A 86 6.94 -1.09 -6.93
CA MET A 86 7.91 0.01 -6.92
C MET A 86 8.79 -0.04 -8.17
N LYS A 87 8.99 1.10 -8.84
CA LYS A 87 9.87 1.18 -10.01
C LYS A 87 11.32 1.47 -9.63
N LYS A 88 11.57 2.50 -8.81
CA LYS A 88 12.92 2.96 -8.49
C LYS A 88 13.57 2.11 -7.40
N ASP A 89 14.89 1.96 -7.46
CA ASP A 89 15.63 1.13 -6.50
C ASP A 89 15.61 1.66 -5.08
N ILE A 90 15.76 2.97 -4.93
CA ILE A 90 15.70 3.62 -3.62
C ILE A 90 14.33 3.44 -2.97
N ASP A 91 13.25 3.69 -3.74
CA ASP A 91 11.88 3.54 -3.27
C ASP A 91 11.55 2.08 -2.91
N PHE A 92 12.06 1.13 -3.69
CA PHE A 92 11.90 -0.30 -3.40
C PHE A 92 12.60 -0.70 -2.09
N GLY A 93 13.82 -0.22 -1.86
CA GLY A 93 14.54 -0.46 -0.61
C GLY A 93 13.80 0.10 0.60
N ILE A 94 13.26 1.31 0.49
CA ILE A 94 12.43 1.94 1.53
C ILE A 94 11.17 1.11 1.80
N ALA A 95 10.42 0.74 0.76
CA ALA A 95 9.20 -0.06 0.90
C ALA A 95 9.47 -1.44 1.53
N ARG A 96 10.57 -2.09 1.17
CA ARG A 96 10.99 -3.39 1.72
C ARG A 96 11.39 -3.29 3.19
N ALA A 97 12.07 -2.21 3.57
CA ALA A 97 12.39 -1.95 4.98
C ALA A 97 11.11 -1.73 5.80
N TRP A 98 10.17 -0.93 5.28
CA TRP A 98 8.87 -0.71 5.91
C TRP A 98 8.09 -2.03 6.08
N GLU A 99 7.96 -2.83 5.02
CA GLU A 99 7.32 -4.16 5.05
C GLU A 99 7.87 -5.03 6.19
N LEU A 100 9.20 -5.18 6.30
CA LEU A 100 9.83 -6.00 7.34
C LEU A 100 9.51 -5.52 8.77
N THR A 101 9.31 -4.21 8.95
CA THR A 101 8.97 -3.64 10.26
C THR A 101 7.47 -3.68 10.57
N THR A 102 6.62 -3.68 9.55
CA THR A 102 5.16 -3.56 9.72
C THR A 102 4.46 -4.93 9.69
N ASP A 103 4.92 -5.88 8.87
CA ASP A 103 4.25 -7.17 8.61
C ASP A 103 3.97 -7.97 9.90
N ALA A 104 4.89 -7.94 10.87
CA ALA A 104 4.70 -8.63 12.16
C ALA A 104 3.61 -8.04 13.07
N HIS A 105 3.04 -6.88 12.72
CA HIS A 105 2.13 -6.10 13.56
C HIS A 105 0.71 -5.99 12.98
N VAL A 106 0.43 -6.64 11.86
CA VAL A 106 -0.86 -6.60 11.16
C VAL A 106 -1.25 -7.99 10.67
N ASP A 107 -2.56 -8.23 10.52
CA ASP A 107 -3.05 -9.51 9.96
C ASP A 107 -2.94 -9.56 8.43
N MET A 108 -2.79 -8.40 7.78
CA MET A 108 -2.67 -8.27 6.33
C MET A 108 -1.28 -8.71 5.88
N GLN A 109 -1.22 -9.58 4.86
CA GLN A 109 0.06 -9.97 4.26
C GLN A 109 0.56 -8.85 3.35
N ILE A 110 1.81 -8.44 3.54
CA ILE A 110 2.45 -7.39 2.76
C ILE A 110 3.46 -8.02 1.79
N GLY A 111 3.50 -7.52 0.55
CA GLY A 111 4.55 -7.90 -0.42
C GLY A 111 5.00 -6.72 -1.26
N VAL A 112 6.31 -6.59 -1.46
CA VAL A 112 6.91 -5.53 -2.31
C VAL A 112 7.52 -6.14 -3.57
N TYR A 113 7.11 -5.62 -4.73
CA TYR A 113 7.42 -6.18 -6.06
C TYR A 113 7.97 -5.13 -7.02
N ARG A 114 8.71 -5.59 -8.03
CA ARG A 114 9.16 -4.76 -9.17
C ARG A 114 8.21 -4.84 -10.35
N SER A 115 7.57 -5.99 -10.54
CA SER A 115 6.64 -6.25 -11.62
C SER A 115 5.21 -6.21 -11.13
N ILE A 116 4.34 -5.55 -11.91
CA ILE A 116 2.89 -5.57 -11.68
C ILE A 116 2.32 -6.97 -11.92
N ASP A 117 2.93 -7.74 -12.83
CA ASP A 117 2.45 -9.09 -13.15
C ASP A 117 2.78 -10.06 -12.01
N GLU A 118 3.98 -9.96 -11.43
CA GLU A 118 4.36 -10.74 -10.24
C GLU A 118 3.47 -10.43 -9.04
N ALA A 119 3.22 -9.13 -8.79
CA ALA A 119 2.32 -8.69 -7.74
C ALA A 119 0.92 -9.26 -7.92
N ARG A 120 0.35 -9.17 -9.13
CA ARG A 120 -0.97 -9.73 -9.44
C ARG A 120 -1.01 -11.24 -9.26
N MET A 121 0.00 -11.96 -9.74
CA MET A 121 0.08 -13.41 -9.56
C MET A 121 0.04 -13.78 -8.07
N TRP A 122 0.77 -13.07 -7.22
CA TRP A 122 0.78 -13.33 -5.77
C TRP A 122 -0.54 -12.98 -5.07
N LEU A 123 -1.19 -11.90 -5.50
CA LEU A 123 -2.50 -11.49 -4.97
C LEU A 123 -3.61 -12.49 -5.29
N HIS A 124 -3.45 -13.32 -6.34
CA HIS A 124 -4.42 -14.35 -6.74
C HIS A 124 -4.12 -15.77 -6.20
N GLN A 125 -3.03 -15.95 -5.44
CA GLN A 125 -2.71 -17.22 -4.76
C GLN A 125 -3.50 -17.37 -3.46
#